data_AF-A0A6B3ENK6-F1
#
_entry.id   AF-A0A6B3ENK6-F1
#
_cell.length_a   1.000
_cell.length_b   1.000
_cell.length_c   1.000
_cell.angle_alpha   90.00
_cell.angle_beta   90.00
_cell.angle_gamma   90.00
#
_symmetry.space_group_name_H-M   'P 1'
#
loop_
_entity.id
_entity.type
_entity.pdbx_description
1 polymer ?
#
loop_
_entity_poly.entity_id
_entity_poly.type
_entity_poly.pdbx_seq_one_letter_code
_entity_poly.pdbx_strand_id
1 'polypeptide(L)'
;MYEREPDHALPLTAAGRAQALAAGDRLRTLFGDERVSVYVSPYRRTHETLGLFHLDPANVRIREEPRLREQDWGNWQDRDDVRLQKAYRDAYG
;
A
#
# COMPACT_ATOMS: atom_id res chain seq x y z
N MET A 1 -12.49 0.41 -22.70
CA MET A 1 -13.27 -0.44 -21.78
C MET A 1 -12.37 -0.81 -20.60
N TYR A 2 -12.22 0.09 -19.63
CA TYR A 2 -11.51 -0.13 -18.36
C TYR A 2 -12.29 0.62 -17.28
N GLU A 3 -13.48 0.12 -16.94
CA GLU A 3 -14.44 0.87 -16.12
C GLU A 3 -15.07 -0.02 -15.04
N ARG A 4 -14.26 -0.82 -14.33
CA ARG A 4 -14.80 -1.64 -13.21
C ARG A 4 -13.90 -1.89 -12.01
N GLU A 5 -12.60 -1.59 -12.04
CA GLU A 5 -11.76 -1.77 -10.85
C GLU A 5 -11.46 -0.40 -10.23
N PRO A 6 -11.90 -0.14 -8.98
CA PRO A 6 -11.63 1.13 -8.32
C PRO A 6 -10.12 1.26 -8.04
N ASP A 7 -9.60 2.50 -8.02
CA ASP A 7 -8.16 2.75 -7.95
C ASP A 7 -7.49 2.03 -6.75
N HIS A 8 -8.20 1.96 -5.63
CA HIS A 8 -7.73 1.31 -4.40
C HIS A 8 -7.51 -0.21 -4.56
N ALA A 9 -8.18 -0.84 -5.51
CA ALA A 9 -8.16 -2.29 -5.75
C ALA A 9 -7.20 -2.71 -6.88
N LEU A 10 -6.61 -1.74 -7.59
CA LEU A 10 -5.70 -2.04 -8.70
C LEU A 10 -4.48 -2.85 -8.22
N PRO A 11 -4.20 -4.03 -8.80
CA PRO A 11 -3.04 -4.84 -8.46
C PRO A 11 -1.76 -4.31 -9.10
N LEU A 12 -0.61 -4.82 -8.65
CA LEU A 12 0.65 -4.60 -9.36
C LEU A 12 0.66 -5.27 -10.73
N THR A 13 1.29 -4.59 -11.69
CA THR A 13 1.69 -5.20 -12.97
C THR A 13 2.86 -6.17 -12.76
N ALA A 14 3.16 -7.02 -13.75
CA ALA A 14 4.33 -7.90 -13.70
C ALA A 14 5.65 -7.11 -13.52
N ALA A 15 5.78 -5.98 -14.22
CA ALA A 15 6.92 -5.08 -14.05
C ALA A 15 6.97 -4.47 -12.64
N GLY A 16 5.82 -4.04 -12.11
CA GLY A 16 5.73 -3.52 -10.73
C GLY A 16 6.14 -4.55 -9.68
N ARG A 17 5.77 -5.82 -9.87
CA ARG A 17 6.22 -6.92 -8.99
C ARG A 17 7.74 -7.10 -9.03
N ALA A 18 8.33 -7.11 -10.23
CA ALA A 18 9.78 -7.23 -10.38
C ALA A 18 10.53 -6.05 -9.74
N GLN A 19 10.00 -4.83 -9.88
CA GLN A 19 10.53 -3.63 -9.24
C GLN A 19 10.45 -3.72 -7.72
N ALA A 20 9.32 -4.19 -7.17
CA ALA A 20 9.13 -4.35 -5.73
C ALA A 20 10.12 -5.36 -5.13
N LEU A 21 10.31 -6.52 -5.78
CA LEU A 21 11.31 -7.51 -5.37
C LEU A 21 12.73 -6.92 -5.32
N ALA A 22 13.14 -6.25 -6.41
CA ALA A 22 14.47 -5.63 -6.48
C ALA A 22 14.67 -4.47 -5.48
N ALA A 23 13.60 -3.76 -5.11
CA ALA A 23 13.64 -2.78 -4.03
C ALA A 23 13.77 -3.47 -2.67
N GLY A 24 13.00 -4.53 -2.43
CA GLY A 24 13.07 -5.36 -1.24
C GLY A 24 14.48 -5.86 -0.93
N ASP A 25 15.17 -6.41 -1.91
CA ASP A 25 16.53 -6.93 -1.76
C ASP A 25 17.51 -5.85 -1.27
N ARG A 26 17.38 -4.64 -1.82
CA ARG A 26 18.18 -3.47 -1.41
C ARG A 26 17.83 -3.01 -0.01
N LEU A 27 16.54 -2.97 0.33
CA LEU A 27 16.07 -2.56 1.66
C LEU A 27 16.53 -3.54 2.74
N ARG A 28 16.45 -4.86 2.52
CA ARG A 28 16.93 -5.85 3.49
C ARG A 28 18.44 -5.72 3.74
N THR A 29 19.21 -5.45 2.68
CA THR A 29 20.66 -5.18 2.82
C THR A 29 20.92 -3.89 3.60
N LEU A 30 20.13 -2.85 3.36
CA LEU A 30 20.29 -1.55 4.00
C LEU A 30 19.91 -1.60 5.49
N PHE A 31 18.80 -2.24 5.83
CA PHE A 31 18.28 -2.31 7.19
C PHE A 31 19.04 -3.31 8.07
N GLY A 32 19.56 -4.40 7.49
CA GLY A 32 20.16 -5.48 8.27
C GLY A 32 19.19 -5.98 9.34
N ASP A 33 19.61 -5.90 10.60
CA ASP A 33 18.84 -6.33 11.78
C ASP A 33 18.13 -5.16 12.51
N GLU A 34 18.09 -3.98 11.90
CA GLU A 34 17.40 -2.83 12.50
C GLU A 34 15.89 -3.02 12.57
N ARG A 35 15.28 -2.42 13.60
CA ARG A 35 13.82 -2.38 13.74
C ARG A 35 13.23 -1.30 12.85
N VAL A 36 12.35 -1.70 11.93
CA VAL A 36 11.75 -0.80 10.94
C VAL A 36 10.26 -0.62 11.24
N SER A 37 9.82 0.64 11.28
CA SER A 37 8.38 0.96 11.30
C SER A 37 7.92 1.32 9.90
N VAL A 38 6.97 0.57 9.37
CA VAL A 38 6.41 0.78 8.03
C VAL A 38 5.01 1.36 8.16
N TYR A 39 4.82 2.54 7.55
CA TYR A 39 3.51 3.13 7.36
C TYR A 39 3.07 2.87 5.92
N VAL A 40 1.93 2.21 5.72
CA VAL A 40 1.49 1.75 4.41
C VAL A 40 0.10 2.28 4.09
N SER A 41 -0.13 2.69 2.84
CA SER A 41 -1.47 3.03 2.36
C SER A 41 -2.35 1.78 2.34
N PRO A 42 -3.66 1.89 2.60
CA PRO A 42 -4.60 0.76 2.55
C PRO A 42 -4.85 0.22 1.13
N TYR A 43 -4.23 0.79 0.08
CA TYR A 43 -4.49 0.38 -1.30
C TYR A 43 -3.80 -0.97 -1.60
N ARG A 44 -4.45 -1.80 -2.41
CA ARG A 44 -3.97 -3.15 -2.72
C ARG A 44 -2.53 -3.15 -3.23
N ARG A 45 -2.21 -2.26 -4.18
CA ARG A 45 -0.86 -2.14 -4.76
C ARG A 45 0.23 -1.85 -3.72
N THR A 46 -0.06 -1.08 -2.67
CA THR A 46 0.94 -0.76 -1.63
C THR A 46 1.15 -1.93 -0.70
N HIS A 47 0.09 -2.70 -0.38
CA HIS A 47 0.22 -3.97 0.34
C HIS A 47 0.96 -5.04 -0.47
N GLU A 48 0.65 -5.18 -1.77
CA GLU A 48 1.37 -6.11 -2.65
C GLU A 48 2.86 -5.74 -2.75
N THR A 49 3.17 -4.44 -2.87
CA THR A 49 4.55 -3.94 -2.90
C THR A 49 5.29 -4.28 -1.62
N LEU A 50 4.70 -3.96 -0.46
CA LEU A 50 5.30 -4.25 0.84
C LEU A 50 5.51 -5.75 1.06
N GLY A 51 4.54 -6.58 0.69
CA GLY A 51 4.66 -8.04 0.79
C GLY A 51 5.85 -8.59 -0.01
N LEU A 52 6.10 -8.02 -1.19
CA LEU A 52 7.23 -8.39 -2.05
C LEU A 52 8.59 -7.87 -1.56
N PHE A 53 8.62 -7.00 -0.54
CA PHE A 53 9.89 -6.61 0.07
C PHE A 53 10.50 -7.73 0.92
N HIS A 54 9.69 -8.70 1.35
CA HIS A 54 10.10 -9.84 2.19
C HIS A 54 10.92 -9.42 3.42
N LEU A 55 10.57 -8.28 4.03
CA LEU A 55 11.23 -7.82 5.26
C LEU A 55 10.93 -8.82 6.41
N ASP A 56 11.87 -8.96 7.34
CA ASP A 56 11.72 -9.87 8.48
C ASP A 56 10.57 -9.40 9.41
N PRO A 57 9.50 -10.19 9.59
CA PRO A 57 8.39 -9.84 10.48
C PRO A 57 8.81 -9.62 11.94
N ALA A 58 9.92 -10.22 12.40
CA ALA A 58 10.43 -10.01 13.76
C ALA A 58 10.98 -8.59 13.97
N ASN A 59 11.46 -7.95 12.90
CA ASN A 59 12.09 -6.64 12.94
C ASN A 59 11.18 -5.53 12.41
N VAL A 60 9.98 -5.86 11.89
CA VAL A 60 9.11 -4.88 11.25
C VAL A 60 7.81 -4.70 12.01
N ARG A 61 7.44 -3.43 12.23
CA ARG A 61 6.10 -3.04 12.69
C ARG A 61 5.36 -2.34 11.55
N ILE A 62 4.28 -2.94 11.07
CA ILE A 62 3.46 -2.40 9.99
C ILE A 62 2.24 -1.68 10.59
N ARG A 63 1.95 -0.49 10.07
CA ARG A 63 0.72 0.24 10.37
C ARG A 63 0.13 0.82 9.10
N GLU A 64 -1.14 0.52 8.87
CA GLU A 64 -1.89 1.21 7.83
C GLU A 64 -2.11 2.68 8.21
N GLU A 65 -1.90 3.56 7.25
CA GLU A 65 -2.07 5.01 7.38
C GLU A 65 -2.94 5.51 6.21
N PRO A 66 -4.25 5.70 6.45
CA PRO A 66 -5.20 6.15 5.42
C PRO A 66 -4.84 7.51 4.79
N ARG A 67 -4.01 8.32 5.45
CA ARG A 67 -3.53 9.60 4.91
C ARG A 67 -2.44 9.46 3.84
N LEU A 68 -1.84 8.27 3.68
CA LEU A 68 -0.86 7.97 2.62
C LEU A 68 -1.50 7.52 1.29
N ARG A 69 -2.84 7.55 1.19
CA ARG A 69 -3.53 7.23 -0.06
C ARG A 69 -3.14 8.19 -1.17
N GLU A 70 -3.08 7.67 -2.39
CA GLU A 70 -2.90 8.49 -3.60
C GLU A 70 -4.00 9.53 -3.71
N GLN A 71 -3.70 10.67 -4.33
CA GLN A 71 -4.71 11.68 -4.60
C GLN A 71 -5.76 11.11 -5.56
N ASP A 72 -6.95 10.88 -5.03
CA ASP A 72 -8.08 10.45 -5.81
C ASP A 72 -8.60 11.60 -6.69
N TRP A 73 -8.39 11.50 -8.01
CA TRP A 73 -8.96 12.45 -8.98
C TRP A 73 -10.47 12.19 -9.10
N GLY A 74 -11.24 12.89 -8.28
CA GLY A 74 -12.60 12.56 -7.86
C GLY A 74 -13.72 12.70 -8.88
N ASN A 75 -13.71 11.95 -10.00
CA ASN A 75 -14.83 11.99 -10.94
C ASN A 75 -15.64 10.69 -11.11
N TRP A 76 -15.25 9.55 -10.53
CA TRP A 76 -16.04 8.30 -10.63
C TRP A 76 -15.84 7.36 -9.44
N GLN A 77 -15.82 7.87 -8.21
CA GLN A 77 -15.80 7.00 -7.04
C GLN A 77 -17.22 6.59 -6.64
N ASP A 78 -17.40 5.28 -6.46
CA ASP A 78 -18.62 4.72 -5.91
C ASP A 78 -18.93 5.38 -4.54
N ARG A 79 -20.21 5.65 -4.29
CA ARG A 79 -20.68 6.31 -3.06
C ARG A 79 -20.32 5.50 -1.81
N ASP A 80 -20.26 4.18 -1.94
CA ASP A 80 -19.91 3.27 -0.85
C ASP A 80 -18.40 3.31 -0.56
N ASP A 81 -17.55 3.41 -1.57
CA ASP A 81 -16.10 3.60 -1.41
C ASP A 81 -15.80 4.90 -0.67
N VAL A 82 -16.45 6.00 -1.05
CA VAL A 82 -16.25 7.30 -0.38
C VAL A 82 -16.67 7.22 1.10
N ARG A 83 -17.75 6.50 1.43
CA ARG A 83 -18.17 6.30 2.83
C ARG A 83 -17.17 5.47 3.62
N LEU A 84 -16.67 4.38 3.04
CA LEU A 84 -15.67 3.53 3.66
C LEU A 84 -14.36 4.30 3.90
N GLN A 85 -13.91 5.04 2.89
CA GLN A 85 -12.72 5.88 2.98
C GLN A 85 -12.81 6.97 4.04
N LYS A 86 -13.99 7.60 4.18
CA LYS A 86 -14.26 8.58 5.25
C LYS A 86 -14.25 7.94 6.63
N ALA A 87 -14.92 6.79 6.80
CA ALA A 87 -14.91 6.05 8.05
C ALA A 87 -13.49 5.66 8.49
N TYR A 88 -12.66 5.16 7.57
CA TYR A 88 -11.26 4.87 7.83
C TYR A 88 -10.44 6.11 8.19
N ARG A 89 -10.75 7.28 7.63
CA ARG A 89 -10.03 8.50 7.97
C ARG A 89 -10.38 8.98 9.37
N ASP A 90 -11.66 8.95 9.73
CA ASP A 90 -12.15 9.45 11.02
C ASP A 90 -11.77 8.51 12.18
N ALA A 91 -11.57 7.21 11.93
CA ALA A 91 -11.09 6.25 12.95
C ALA A 91 -9.60 6.41 13.32
N TYR A 92 -8.81 7.10 12.50
CA TYR A 92 -7.36 7.30 12.69
C TYR A 92 -7.01 8.80 12.86
N GLY A 93 -8.02 9.66 13.02
CA GLY A 93 -7.91 11.11 13.25
C GLY A 93 -8.14 11.49 14.71
#